data_AF-A0A7D7NBN3-F1
#
_entry.id   AF-A0A7D7NBN3-F1
#
_cell.length_a   1.000
_cell.length_b   1.000
_cell.length_c   1.000
_cell.angle_alpha   90.00
_cell.angle_beta   90.00
_cell.angle_gamma   90.00
#
_symmetry.space_group_name_H-M   'P 1'
#
loop_
_entity.id
_entity.type
_entity.pdbx_description
1 polymer ?
#
loop_
_entity_poly.entity_id
_entity_poly.type
_entity_poly.pdbx_seq_one_letter_code
_entity_poly.pdbx_strand_id
1 'polypeptide(L)'
;MPHPSLPNWQHADELFATLDTLPEQRLNRALYELLWQYEGENVHAAQCQALSALLQHPRYRGRQNLYHWIAETLYGGLPWQTLLPDIEAQLGRLHTESCRAFGEYAGMSDDTDALEEAVQRLFAEGSDNAHDIIWSVLYWHQALAKRRPEWGEWQRRRIAALHNM
;
A
#
# COMPACT_ATOMS: atom_id res chain seq x y z
N MET A 1 21.06 -17.69 -17.40
CA MET A 1 22.04 -17.23 -16.39
C MET A 1 21.30 -17.13 -15.06
N PRO A 2 21.76 -17.77 -13.97
CA PRO A 2 21.14 -17.55 -12.68
C PRO A 2 21.32 -16.07 -12.32
N HIS A 3 20.22 -15.38 -12.01
CA HIS A 3 20.30 -14.01 -11.55
C HIS A 3 21.09 -14.01 -10.23
N PRO A 4 22.12 -13.17 -10.07
CA PRO A 4 22.78 -13.03 -8.78
C PRO A 4 21.72 -12.62 -7.75
N SER A 5 21.68 -13.35 -6.64
CA SER A 5 20.84 -13.02 -5.49
C SER A 5 21.11 -11.57 -5.08
N LEU A 6 20.05 -10.83 -4.75
CA LEU A 6 20.22 -9.50 -4.18
C LEU A 6 20.92 -9.62 -2.82
N PRO A 7 21.75 -8.62 -2.45
CA PRO A 7 22.41 -8.61 -1.16
C PRO A 7 21.40 -8.46 -0.02
N ASN A 8 21.79 -8.92 1.16
CA ASN A 8 21.11 -8.59 2.39
C ASN A 8 21.33 -7.13 2.76
N TRP A 9 20.42 -6.57 3.55
CA TRP A 9 20.49 -5.20 4.04
C TRP A 9 20.17 -5.13 5.53
N GLN A 10 20.78 -4.17 6.21
CA GLN A 10 20.54 -3.83 7.61
C GLN A 10 20.11 -2.36 7.77
N HIS A 11 20.41 -1.53 6.77
CA HIS A 11 20.03 -0.12 6.74
C HIS A 11 19.32 0.25 5.43
N ALA A 12 18.40 1.22 5.50
CA ALA A 12 17.66 1.66 4.33
C ALA A 12 18.58 2.14 3.20
N ASP A 13 19.70 2.79 3.51
CA ASP A 13 20.68 3.26 2.53
C ASP A 13 21.28 2.12 1.68
N GLU A 14 21.47 0.93 2.26
CA GLU A 14 21.98 -0.25 1.54
C GLU A 14 20.93 -0.82 0.57
N LEU A 15 19.66 -0.82 1.00
CA LEU A 15 18.52 -1.17 0.15
C LEU A 15 18.43 -0.21 -1.04
N PHE A 16 18.57 1.09 -0.81
CA PHE A 16 18.51 2.09 -1.88
C PHE A 16 19.73 2.01 -2.80
N ALA A 17 20.94 1.84 -2.25
CA ALA A 17 22.14 1.62 -3.04
C ALA A 17 22.00 0.39 -3.96
N THR A 18 21.39 -0.69 -3.45
CA THR A 18 21.09 -1.88 -4.24
C THR A 18 20.10 -1.55 -5.36
N LEU A 19 18.95 -0.95 -5.04
CA LEU A 19 17.93 -0.60 -6.02
C LEU A 19 18.44 0.36 -7.10
N ASP A 20 19.29 1.32 -6.74
CA ASP A 20 19.75 2.35 -7.67
C ASP A 20 20.64 1.81 -8.79
N THR A 21 21.40 0.74 -8.51
CA THR A 21 22.27 0.06 -9.48
C THR A 21 21.51 -0.81 -10.48
N LEU A 22 20.24 -1.13 -10.19
CA LEU A 22 19.46 -2.06 -11.01
C LEU A 22 18.82 -1.37 -12.21
N PRO A 23 18.73 -2.06 -13.36
CA PRO A 23 17.96 -1.57 -14.50
C PRO A 23 16.47 -1.57 -14.16
N GLU A 24 15.73 -0.67 -14.80
CA GLU A 24 14.29 -0.43 -14.60
C GLU A 24 13.46 -1.73 -14.57
N GLN A 25 13.70 -2.63 -15.51
CA GLN A 25 13.00 -3.92 -15.64
C GLN A 25 13.18 -4.87 -14.45
N ARG A 26 14.19 -4.66 -13.61
CA ARG A 26 14.46 -5.47 -12.42
C ARG A 26 13.92 -4.86 -11.13
N LEU A 27 13.60 -3.56 -11.12
CA LEU A 27 13.22 -2.84 -9.90
C LEU A 27 11.99 -3.45 -9.24
N ASN A 28 10.95 -3.76 -10.01
CA ASN A 28 9.73 -4.31 -9.44
C ASN A 28 9.99 -5.65 -8.75
N ARG A 29 10.72 -6.56 -9.40
CA ARG A 29 11.09 -7.84 -8.79
C ARG A 29 12.00 -7.67 -7.57
N ALA A 30 12.94 -6.73 -7.63
CA ALA A 30 13.85 -6.46 -6.54
C ALA A 30 13.15 -5.92 -5.29
N LEU A 31 12.13 -5.08 -5.44
CA LEU A 31 11.32 -4.64 -4.31
C LEU A 31 10.67 -5.82 -3.57
N TYR A 32 10.18 -6.83 -4.29
CA TYR A 32 9.63 -8.03 -3.64
C TYR A 32 10.71 -8.85 -2.93
N GLU A 33 11.86 -9.06 -3.58
CA GLU A 33 12.93 -9.88 -3.02
C GLU A 33 13.55 -9.22 -1.78
N LEU A 34 13.89 -7.93 -1.85
CA LEU A 34 14.56 -7.20 -0.76
C LEU A 34 13.72 -7.13 0.51
N LEU A 35 12.39 -7.19 0.42
CA LEU A 35 11.52 -7.25 1.59
C LEU A 35 11.90 -8.36 2.59
N TRP A 36 12.46 -9.46 2.06
CA TRP A 36 12.83 -10.67 2.80
C TRP A 36 14.33 -10.80 3.08
N GLN A 37 15.15 -9.86 2.62
CA GLN A 37 16.63 -9.92 2.73
C GLN A 37 17.17 -9.07 3.89
N TYR A 38 16.33 -8.76 4.87
CA TYR A 38 16.78 -7.99 6.04
C TYR A 38 17.53 -8.89 7.03
N GLU A 39 18.72 -8.48 7.44
CA GLU A 39 19.63 -9.25 8.32
C GLU A 39 19.78 -8.68 9.74
N GLY A 40 18.84 -7.83 10.18
CA GLY A 40 18.82 -7.31 11.56
C GLY A 40 17.78 -7.98 12.46
N GLU A 41 17.82 -7.64 13.74
CA GLU A 41 16.92 -8.23 14.76
C GLU A 41 15.46 -7.75 14.63
N ASN A 42 15.25 -6.46 14.37
CA ASN A 42 13.92 -5.86 14.30
C ASN A 42 13.48 -5.64 12.85
N VAL A 43 13.06 -6.73 12.20
CA VAL A 43 12.62 -6.74 10.79
C VAL A 43 11.49 -5.74 10.54
N HIS A 44 10.50 -5.72 11.44
CA HIS A 44 9.30 -4.90 11.27
C HIS A 44 9.61 -3.40 11.27
N ALA A 45 10.39 -2.94 12.25
CA ALA A 45 10.76 -1.52 12.33
C ALA A 45 11.58 -1.09 11.10
N ALA A 46 12.49 -1.95 10.63
CA ALA A 46 13.28 -1.68 9.44
C ALA A 46 12.41 -1.61 8.17
N GLN A 47 11.45 -2.53 8.01
CA GLN A 47 10.49 -2.50 6.91
C GLN A 47 9.60 -1.24 6.94
N CYS A 48 9.15 -0.80 8.12
CA CYS A 48 8.39 0.44 8.26
C CYS A 48 9.21 1.66 7.83
N GLN A 49 10.47 1.75 8.27
CA GLN A 49 11.38 2.83 7.89
C GLN A 49 11.66 2.83 6.38
N ALA A 50 11.94 1.66 5.81
CA ALA A 50 12.18 1.50 4.39
C ALA A 50 10.94 1.86 3.55
N LEU A 51 9.74 1.43 3.96
CA LEU A 51 8.49 1.77 3.27
C LEU A 51 8.25 3.27 3.22
N SER A 52 8.43 3.99 4.32
CA SER A 52 8.26 5.45 4.34
C SER A 52 9.19 6.12 3.33
N ALA A 53 10.46 5.70 3.26
CA ALA A 53 11.40 6.21 2.27
C ALA A 53 11.02 5.81 0.82
N LEU A 54 10.54 4.58 0.60
CA LEU A 54 10.11 4.10 -0.71
C LEU A 54 8.91 4.87 -1.25
N LEU A 55 7.93 5.20 -0.41
CA LEU A 55 6.75 5.99 -0.75
C LEU A 55 7.13 7.42 -1.18
N GLN A 56 8.14 8.01 -0.54
CA GLN A 56 8.62 9.35 -0.87
C GLN A 56 9.50 9.37 -2.14
N HIS A 57 10.08 8.23 -2.52
CA HIS A 57 11.04 8.17 -3.63
C HIS A 57 10.36 8.03 -5.01
N PRO A 58 10.51 8.99 -5.95
CA PRO A 58 9.82 8.99 -7.25
C PRO A 58 10.01 7.75 -8.10
N ARG A 59 11.20 7.14 -8.03
CA ARG A 59 11.55 5.94 -8.81
C ARG A 59 10.85 4.66 -8.35
N TYR A 60 10.38 4.63 -7.09
CA TYR A 60 9.91 3.41 -6.43
C TYR A 60 8.43 3.45 -6.05
N ARG A 61 7.88 4.62 -5.70
CA ARG A 61 6.48 4.77 -5.25
C ARG A 61 5.41 4.23 -6.19
N GLY A 62 5.66 4.28 -7.51
CA GLY A 62 4.72 3.82 -8.54
C GLY A 62 4.91 2.37 -8.96
N ARG A 63 5.75 1.59 -8.26
CA ARG A 63 6.02 0.19 -8.62
C ARG A 63 4.95 -0.71 -8.02
N GLN A 64 4.52 -1.69 -8.80
CA GLN A 64 3.52 -2.67 -8.37
C GLN A 64 3.90 -3.31 -7.04
N ASN A 65 5.08 -3.92 -6.94
CA ASN A 65 5.50 -4.72 -5.79
C ASN A 65 5.76 -3.91 -4.50
N LEU A 66 5.56 -2.59 -4.52
CA LEU A 66 5.47 -1.80 -3.30
C LEU A 66 4.27 -2.23 -2.44
N TYR A 67 3.23 -2.83 -3.02
CA TYR A 67 2.08 -3.35 -2.28
C TYR A 67 2.48 -4.36 -1.20
N HIS A 68 3.53 -5.18 -1.44
CA HIS A 68 4.02 -6.12 -0.44
C HIS A 68 4.59 -5.42 0.79
N TRP A 69 5.29 -4.31 0.60
CA TRP A 69 5.82 -3.53 1.73
C TRP A 69 4.70 -2.92 2.56
N ILE A 70 3.66 -2.39 1.90
CA ILE A 70 2.46 -1.90 2.58
C ILE A 70 1.79 -3.03 3.35
N ALA A 71 1.57 -4.18 2.70
CA ALA A 71 0.92 -5.33 3.31
C ALA A 71 1.69 -5.86 4.53
N GLU A 72 2.99 -6.09 4.41
CA GLU A 72 3.81 -6.63 5.52
C GLU A 72 3.91 -5.64 6.69
N THR A 73 4.06 -4.35 6.42
CA THR A 73 4.12 -3.35 7.51
C THR A 73 2.78 -3.20 8.21
N LEU A 74 1.65 -3.25 7.50
CA LEU A 74 0.33 -3.20 8.15
C LEU A 74 0.05 -4.50 8.89
N TYR A 75 0.36 -5.65 8.31
CA TYR A 75 0.19 -6.97 8.93
C TYR A 75 1.06 -7.16 10.17
N GLY A 76 2.30 -6.67 10.14
CA GLY A 76 3.22 -6.70 11.27
C GLY A 76 2.85 -5.74 12.40
N GLY A 77 1.76 -4.98 12.27
CA GLY A 77 1.18 -4.19 13.34
C GLY A 77 1.43 -2.69 13.25
N LEU A 78 1.91 -2.16 12.12
CA LEU A 78 1.89 -0.71 11.91
C LEU A 78 0.43 -0.23 11.81
N PRO A 79 -0.03 0.72 12.64
CA PRO A 79 -1.37 1.28 12.51
C PRO A 79 -1.53 1.94 11.14
N TRP A 80 -2.59 1.60 10.42
CA TRP A 80 -2.83 2.09 9.05
C TRP A 80 -2.91 3.63 8.98
N GLN A 81 -3.37 4.27 10.06
CA GLN A 81 -3.43 5.72 10.18
C GLN A 81 -2.04 6.37 10.07
N THR A 82 -0.98 5.65 10.45
CA THR A 82 0.41 6.11 10.32
C THR A 82 0.82 6.25 8.86
N LEU A 83 0.34 5.37 7.98
CA LEU A 83 0.64 5.43 6.54
C LEU A 83 -0.30 6.36 5.77
N LEU A 84 -1.50 6.65 6.31
CA LEU A 84 -2.52 7.40 5.59
C LEU A 84 -2.00 8.73 5.00
N PRO A 85 -1.22 9.59 5.72
CA PRO A 85 -0.73 10.84 5.14
C PRO A 85 0.20 10.63 3.95
N ASP A 86 1.08 9.62 4.01
CA ASP A 86 1.99 9.28 2.90
C ASP A 86 1.21 8.74 1.71
N ILE A 87 0.19 7.90 1.96
CA ILE A 87 -0.69 7.37 0.91
C ILE A 87 -1.48 8.50 0.24
N GLU A 88 -2.15 9.36 1.02
CA GLU A 88 -2.91 10.51 0.51
C GLU A 88 -2.01 11.46 -0.32
N ALA A 89 -0.79 11.75 0.16
CA ALA A 89 0.16 12.60 -0.55
C ALA A 89 0.66 12.02 -1.88
N GLN A 90 0.65 10.70 -2.03
CA GLN A 90 1.15 10.01 -3.23
C GLN A 90 0.06 9.39 -4.09
N LEU A 91 -1.23 9.58 -3.78
CA LEU A 91 -2.37 8.94 -4.46
C LEU A 91 -2.22 8.89 -5.98
N GLY A 92 -2.01 10.02 -6.66
CA GLY A 92 -1.88 10.06 -8.12
C GLY A 92 -0.61 9.41 -8.72
N ARG A 93 0.24 8.79 -7.89
CA ARG A 93 1.54 8.22 -8.28
C ARG A 93 1.74 6.79 -7.81
N LEU A 94 0.87 6.29 -6.94
CA LEU A 94 0.90 4.91 -6.47
C LEU A 94 0.36 3.97 -7.55
N HIS A 95 0.84 2.73 -7.51
CA HIS A 95 0.25 1.65 -8.28
C HIS A 95 -1.10 1.22 -7.68
N THR A 96 -2.09 0.88 -8.50
CA THR A 96 -3.43 0.45 -8.03
C THR A 96 -3.37 -0.67 -6.99
N GLU A 97 -2.50 -1.68 -7.17
CA GLU A 97 -2.31 -2.76 -6.19
C GLU A 97 -1.81 -2.26 -4.83
N SER A 98 -1.00 -1.19 -4.78
CA SER A 98 -0.56 -0.58 -3.52
C SER A 98 -1.72 0.14 -2.81
N CYS A 99 -2.58 0.82 -3.58
CA CYS A 99 -3.81 1.43 -3.07
C CYS A 99 -4.78 0.38 -2.53
N ARG A 100 -5.00 -0.71 -3.27
CA ARG A 100 -5.85 -1.81 -2.82
C ARG A 100 -5.32 -2.44 -1.55
N ALA A 101 -4.03 -2.80 -1.50
CA ALA A 101 -3.42 -3.36 -0.30
C ALA A 101 -3.63 -2.45 0.92
N PHE A 102 -3.33 -1.15 0.80
CA PHE A 102 -3.59 -0.21 1.89
C PHE A 102 -5.06 -0.23 2.34
N GLY A 103 -6.00 -0.17 1.40
CA GLY A 103 -7.42 -0.18 1.71
C GLY A 103 -7.91 -1.48 2.35
N GLU A 104 -7.37 -2.63 1.96
CA GLU A 104 -7.71 -3.93 2.54
C GLU A 104 -7.36 -3.97 4.02
N TYR A 105 -6.10 -3.66 4.35
CA TYR A 105 -5.62 -3.67 5.72
C TYR A 105 -6.24 -2.56 6.59
N ALA A 106 -6.46 -1.37 6.03
CA ALA A 106 -7.22 -0.34 6.73
C ALA A 106 -8.65 -0.81 7.03
N GLY A 107 -9.33 -1.43 6.05
CA GLY A 107 -10.69 -1.96 6.23
C GLY A 107 -10.82 -3.10 7.23
N MET A 108 -9.73 -3.80 7.55
CA MET A 108 -9.69 -4.81 8.62
C MET A 108 -9.63 -4.19 10.03
N SER A 109 -9.44 -2.88 10.16
CA SER A 109 -9.47 -2.19 11.45
C SER A 109 -10.85 -2.24 12.10
N ASP A 110 -10.91 -2.29 13.43
CA ASP A 110 -12.16 -2.20 14.20
C ASP A 110 -12.65 -0.75 14.40
N ASP A 111 -11.85 0.25 14.02
CA ASP A 111 -12.16 1.67 14.24
C ASP A 111 -13.00 2.25 13.10
N THR A 112 -14.32 2.05 13.19
CA THR A 112 -15.27 2.54 12.17
C THR A 112 -15.27 4.06 12.07
N ASP A 113 -15.07 4.79 13.16
CA ASP A 113 -15.14 6.26 13.17
C ASP A 113 -13.93 6.86 12.42
N ALA A 114 -12.72 6.37 12.70
CA ALA A 114 -11.53 6.81 11.98
C ALA A 114 -11.59 6.42 10.49
N LEU A 115 -12.11 5.23 10.18
CA LEU A 115 -12.31 4.81 8.79
C LEU A 115 -13.33 5.68 8.06
N GLU A 116 -14.43 6.06 8.71
CA GLU A 116 -15.44 6.93 8.13
C GLU A 116 -14.85 8.29 7.74
N GLU A 117 -14.06 8.91 8.63
CA GLU A 117 -13.39 10.17 8.33
C GLU A 117 -12.40 10.04 7.17
N ALA A 118 -11.60 8.97 7.14
CA ALA A 118 -10.64 8.73 6.07
C ALA A 118 -11.33 8.49 4.71
N VAL A 119 -12.37 7.65 4.68
CA VAL A 119 -13.15 7.37 3.47
C VAL A 119 -13.85 8.64 2.97
N GLN A 120 -14.38 9.48 3.86
CA GLN A 120 -14.97 10.76 3.50
C GLN A 120 -13.97 11.69 2.81
N ARG A 121 -12.71 11.75 3.28
CA ARG A 121 -11.63 12.52 2.62
C ARG A 121 -11.26 11.93 1.26
N LEU A 122 -11.14 10.61 1.15
CA LEU A 122 -10.83 9.94 -0.11
C LEU A 122 -11.92 10.14 -1.17
N PHE A 123 -13.20 10.14 -0.78
CA PHE A 123 -14.30 10.48 -1.68
C PHE A 123 -14.24 11.94 -2.17
N ALA A 124 -13.81 12.87 -1.31
CA ALA A 124 -13.64 14.26 -1.70
C ALA A 124 -12.45 14.47 -2.65
N GLU A 125 -11.42 13.62 -2.56
CA GLU A 125 -10.28 13.62 -3.49
C GLU A 125 -10.68 13.06 -4.87
N GLY A 126 -11.36 11.91 -4.92
CA GLY A 126 -12.08 11.42 -6.09
C GLY A 126 -11.23 10.84 -7.24
N SER A 127 -9.93 10.62 -7.05
CA SER A 127 -9.09 9.91 -8.03
C SER A 127 -9.43 8.42 -8.11
N ASP A 128 -9.03 7.76 -9.21
CA ASP A 128 -9.18 6.32 -9.35
C ASP A 128 -8.47 5.53 -8.26
N ASN A 129 -7.29 6.01 -7.83
CA ASN A 129 -6.53 5.39 -6.74
C ASN A 129 -7.23 5.57 -5.38
N ALA A 130 -7.84 6.73 -5.11
CA ALA A 130 -8.68 6.90 -3.92
C ALA A 130 -9.89 5.98 -3.97
N HIS A 131 -10.55 5.87 -5.13
CA HIS A 131 -11.66 4.93 -5.30
C HIS A 131 -11.24 3.47 -5.10
N ASP A 132 -10.04 3.07 -5.51
CA ASP A 132 -9.52 1.72 -5.26
C ASP A 132 -9.31 1.46 -3.77
N ILE A 133 -8.77 2.44 -3.01
CA ILE A 133 -8.67 2.35 -1.55
C ILE A 133 -10.06 2.22 -0.93
N ILE A 134 -10.99 3.13 -1.26
CA ILE A 134 -12.35 3.14 -0.70
C ILE A 134 -13.06 1.82 -0.97
N TRP A 135 -12.94 1.30 -2.19
CA TRP A 135 -13.55 0.04 -2.56
C TRP A 135 -13.03 -1.11 -1.69
N SER A 136 -11.71 -1.19 -1.48
CA SER A 136 -11.09 -2.21 -0.62
C SER A 136 -11.48 -2.04 0.85
N VAL A 137 -11.49 -0.80 1.37
CA VAL A 137 -11.92 -0.50 2.75
C VAL A 137 -13.34 -0.99 2.99
N LEU A 138 -14.28 -0.61 2.12
CA LEU A 138 -15.70 -0.97 2.29
C LEU A 138 -15.93 -2.48 2.12
N TYR A 139 -15.05 -3.18 1.41
CA TYR A 139 -15.15 -4.63 1.20
C TYR A 139 -14.85 -5.37 2.50
N TRP A 140 -13.77 -4.96 3.17
CA TRP A 140 -13.33 -5.56 4.42
C TRP A 140 -14.08 -5.02 5.64
N HIS A 141 -14.55 -3.77 5.60
CA HIS A 141 -15.23 -3.12 6.71
C HIS A 141 -16.76 -3.01 6.51
N GLN A 142 -17.46 -4.15 6.63
CA GLN A 142 -18.91 -4.19 6.43
C GLN A 142 -19.71 -3.28 7.37
N ALA A 143 -19.20 -3.00 8.57
CA ALA A 143 -19.89 -2.11 9.52
C ALA A 143 -20.01 -0.68 8.98
N LEU A 144 -18.98 -0.18 8.29
CA LEU A 144 -18.97 1.15 7.67
C LEU A 144 -19.90 1.18 6.47
N ALA A 145 -19.87 0.15 5.62
CA ALA A 145 -20.80 0.03 4.49
C ALA A 145 -22.28 -0.03 4.93
N LYS A 146 -22.56 -0.61 6.11
CA LYS A 146 -23.90 -0.61 6.72
C LYS A 146 -24.26 0.75 7.33
N ARG A 147 -23.30 1.42 7.98
CA ARG A 147 -23.48 2.75 8.57
C ARG A 147 -23.71 3.83 7.51
N ARG A 148 -23.06 3.71 6.35
CA ARG A 148 -23.14 4.61 5.19
C ARG A 148 -23.67 3.84 3.97
N PRO A 149 -24.99 3.57 3.89
CA PRO A 149 -25.58 2.74 2.83
C PRO A 149 -25.29 3.27 1.42
N GLU A 150 -25.17 4.58 1.25
CA GLU A 150 -24.83 5.22 -0.01
C GLU A 150 -23.42 4.83 -0.50
N TRP A 151 -22.47 4.63 0.41
CA TRP A 151 -21.13 4.14 0.09
C TRP A 151 -21.15 2.65 -0.25
N GLY A 152 -21.93 1.86 0.50
CA GLY A 152 -22.15 0.45 0.17
C GLY A 152 -22.81 0.25 -1.19
N GLU A 153 -23.75 1.10 -1.58
CA GLU A 153 -24.32 1.12 -2.92
C GLU A 153 -23.31 1.51 -3.99
N TRP A 154 -22.54 2.57 -3.76
CA TRP A 154 -21.46 2.99 -4.65
C TRP A 154 -20.49 1.83 -4.91
N GLN A 155 -20.10 1.11 -3.86
CA GLN A 155 -19.20 -0.04 -3.96
C GLN A 155 -19.80 -1.16 -4.82
N ARG A 156 -21.07 -1.52 -4.59
CA ARG A 156 -21.77 -2.53 -5.40
C ARG A 156 -21.86 -2.15 -6.87
N ARG A 157 -22.11 -0.86 -7.18
CA ARG A 157 -22.13 -0.37 -8.56
C ARG A 157 -20.76 -0.48 -9.21
N ARG A 158 -19.67 -0.19 -8.48
CA ARG A 158 -18.30 -0.35 -8.98
C ARG A 158 -17.98 -1.82 -9.30
N ILE A 159 -18.39 -2.77 -8.46
CA ILE A 159 -18.25 -4.22 -8.74
C ILE A 159 -19.00 -4.61 -10.02
N ALA A 160 -20.25 -4.16 -10.16
CA ALA A 160 -21.05 -4.46 -11.35
C ALA A 160 -20.43 -3.86 -12.63
N ALA A 161 -19.83 -2.68 -12.55
CA ALA A 161 -19.14 -2.08 -13.69
C ALA A 161 -17.91 -2.92 -14.11
N LEU A 162 -17.11 -3.41 -13.17
CA LEU A 162 -15.93 -4.24 -13.46
C LEU A 162 -16.28 -5.59 -14.09
N HIS A 163 -17.43 -6.19 -13.74
CA HIS A 163 -17.89 -7.46 -14.33
C HIS A 163 -18.55 -7.32 -15.70
N ASN A 164 -18.91 -6.10 -16.10
CA ASN A 164 -19.57 -5.82 -17.38
C ASN A 164 -18.61 -5.20 -18.43
N MET A 165 -17.30 -5.19 -18.15
CA MET A 165 -16.23 -4.84 -19.08
C MET A 165 -15.64 -6.08 -19.74
#